data_AF-A0A7W1BJU1-F1
#
_entry.id   AF-A0A7W1BJU1-F1
#
_cell.length_a   1.000
_cell.length_b   1.000
_cell.length_c   1.000
_cell.angle_alpha   90.00
_cell.angle_beta   90.00
_cell.angle_gamma   90.00
#
_symmetry.space_group_name_H-M   'P 1'
#
loop_
_entity.id
_entity.type
_entity.pdbx_description
1 polymer ?
#
loop_
_entity_poly.entity_id
_entity_poly.type
_entity_poly.pdbx_seq_one_letter_code
_entity_poly.pdbx_strand_id
1 'polypeptide(L)'
;MADDHSESEATTDEHGDTHAHEQHHPGWKTYRWVALVLTVVTIVEVWIYYTPFTENRLFVPSLLIMSAFKFVVVVMFYMHLKYDAKLFRALFIGPLLVAVITMVALMFLFSQLTLKM
;
A
#
# COMPACT_ATOMS: atom_id res chain seq x y z
N MET A 1 -43.12 -17.51 -53.83
CA MET A 1 -43.95 -16.45 -53.20
C MET A 1 -43.68 -16.56 -51.71
N ALA A 2 -42.66 -15.85 -51.24
CA ALA A 2 -42.28 -15.79 -49.83
C ALA A 2 -42.26 -14.29 -49.50
N ASP A 3 -43.44 -13.78 -49.19
CA ASP A 3 -43.68 -12.41 -48.77
C ASP A 3 -44.22 -12.48 -47.34
N ASP A 4 -43.30 -12.65 -46.39
CA ASP A 4 -43.58 -12.45 -44.97
C ASP A 4 -43.30 -10.98 -44.67
N HIS A 5 -44.34 -10.16 -44.87
CA HIS A 5 -44.33 -8.76 -44.50
C HIS A 5 -45.04 -8.59 -43.15
N SER A 6 -44.28 -8.05 -42.21
CA SER A 6 -44.72 -6.96 -41.33
C SER A 6 -45.87 -7.24 -40.36
N GLU A 7 -45.52 -7.68 -39.16
CA GLU A 7 -46.08 -7.07 -37.95
C GLU A 7 -44.94 -6.55 -37.08
N SER A 8 -44.66 -5.26 -37.31
CA SER A 8 -43.97 -4.37 -36.39
C SER A 8 -44.87 -4.16 -35.17
N GLU A 9 -44.73 -4.99 -34.15
CA GLU A 9 -45.24 -4.67 -32.82
C GLU A 9 -44.38 -3.56 -32.20
N ALA A 10 -44.86 -2.34 -32.39
CA ALA A 10 -44.57 -1.23 -31.50
C ALA A 10 -45.39 -1.44 -30.22
N THR A 11 -44.73 -1.75 -29.10
CA THR A 11 -45.29 -1.47 -27.77
C THR A 11 -44.23 -0.86 -26.86
N THR A 12 -44.36 0.46 -26.76
CA THR A 12 -44.30 1.23 -25.52
C THR A 12 -42.94 1.46 -24.85
N ASP A 13 -42.44 2.66 -25.12
CA ASP A 13 -41.61 3.47 -24.24
C ASP A 13 -42.09 3.43 -22.78
N GLU A 14 -41.30 2.82 -21.90
CA GLU A 14 -41.26 3.18 -20.49
C GLU A 14 -39.93 3.89 -20.21
N HIS A 15 -39.87 5.16 -20.64
CA HIS A 15 -38.92 6.14 -20.12
C HIS A 15 -39.35 6.52 -18.69
N GLY A 16 -38.82 5.79 -17.72
CA GLY A 16 -39.11 6.05 -16.32
C GLY A 16 -38.31 5.16 -15.40
N ASP A 17 -37.00 5.36 -15.34
CA ASP A 17 -36.37 5.45 -14.02
C ASP A 17 -34.95 6.03 -14.12
N THR A 18 -34.88 7.28 -13.67
CA THR A 18 -33.72 7.98 -13.14
C THR A 18 -33.10 7.19 -11.98
N HIS A 19 -32.49 6.04 -12.26
CA HIS A 19 -31.51 5.47 -11.37
C HIS A 19 -30.14 5.99 -11.79
N ALA A 20 -29.88 7.23 -11.34
CA ALA A 20 -28.55 7.63 -10.92
C ALA A 20 -28.05 6.62 -9.88
N HIS A 21 -27.57 5.47 -10.35
CA HIS A 21 -26.70 4.64 -9.56
C HIS A 21 -25.39 5.41 -9.45
N GLU A 22 -25.34 6.30 -8.45
CA GLU A 22 -24.14 6.60 -7.71
C GLU A 22 -23.52 5.26 -7.32
N GLN A 23 -22.69 4.73 -8.20
CA GLN A 23 -21.79 3.63 -7.89
C GLN A 23 -20.75 4.22 -6.93
N HIS A 24 -21.17 4.24 -5.67
CA HIS A 24 -20.40 4.50 -4.49
C HIS A 24 -19.32 3.41 -4.43
N HIS A 25 -18.25 3.52 -5.22
CA HIS A 25 -17.08 2.65 -5.09
C HIS A 25 -16.33 3.07 -3.80
N PRO A 26 -16.49 2.38 -2.66
CA PRO A 26 -16.02 2.86 -1.36
C PRO A 26 -14.52 2.60 -1.15
N GLY A 27 -13.77 2.24 -2.20
CA GLY A 27 -12.34 1.96 -2.12
C GLY A 27 -11.48 3.22 -2.12
N TRP A 28 -11.70 4.14 -3.06
CA TRP A 28 -10.75 5.21 -3.38
C TRP A 28 -10.42 6.17 -2.23
N LYS A 29 -11.42 6.51 -1.42
CA LYS A 29 -11.28 7.55 -0.39
C LYS A 29 -10.25 7.15 0.67
N THR A 30 -10.21 5.88 1.07
CA THR A 30 -9.30 5.36 2.09
C THR A 30 -7.84 5.41 1.62
N TYR A 31 -7.56 4.96 0.39
CA TYR A 31 -6.19 4.99 -0.17
C TYR A 31 -5.65 6.42 -0.27
N ARG A 32 -6.50 7.38 -0.67
CA ARG A 32 -6.09 8.79 -0.75
C ARG A 32 -5.71 9.37 0.61
N TRP A 33 -6.41 9.00 1.67
CA TRP A 33 -6.06 9.43 3.04
C TRP A 33 -4.75 8.80 3.51
N VAL A 34 -4.52 7.51 3.23
CA VAL A 34 -3.27 6.83 3.55
C VAL A 34 -2.09 7.47 2.79
N ALA A 35 -2.28 7.78 1.50
CA ALA A 35 -1.32 8.50 0.68
C ALA A 35 -0.92 9.84 1.33
N LEU A 36 -1.92 10.61 1.75
CA LEU A 36 -1.72 11.91 2.37
C LEU A 36 -0.92 11.79 3.68
N VAL A 37 -1.24 10.81 4.52
CA VAL A 37 -0.46 10.53 5.75
C VAL A 37 0.99 10.19 5.41
N LEU A 38 1.23 9.30 4.44
CA LEU A 38 2.59 8.94 3.99
C LEU A 38 3.36 10.16 3.47
N THR A 39 2.71 11.05 2.72
CA THR A 39 3.30 12.29 2.25
C THR A 39 3.68 13.21 3.40
N VAL A 40 2.78 13.41 4.38
CA VAL A 40 3.05 14.24 5.56
C VAL A 40 4.23 13.67 6.35
N VAL A 41 4.26 12.37 6.61
CA VAL A 41 5.38 11.70 7.29
C VAL A 41 6.69 11.89 6.51
N THR A 42 6.64 11.91 5.18
CA THR A 42 7.82 12.14 4.33
C THR A 42 8.31 13.58 4.37
N ILE A 43 7.41 14.55 4.38
CA ILE A 43 7.77 15.96 4.54
C ILE A 43 8.44 16.16 5.90
N VAL A 44 7.84 15.63 6.97
CA VAL A 44 8.40 15.71 8.33
C VAL A 44 9.79 15.08 8.41
N GLU A 45 9.98 13.91 7.79
CA GLU A 45 11.29 13.24 7.75
C GLU A 45 12.37 14.10 7.09
N VAL A 46 12.08 14.67 5.92
CA VAL A 46 13.02 15.57 5.22
C VAL A 46 13.29 16.83 6.05
N TRP A 47 12.28 17.36 6.72
CA TRP A 47 12.42 18.56 7.55
C TRP A 47 13.33 18.32 8.77
N ILE A 48 13.17 17.17 9.43
CA ILE A 48 14.05 16.73 10.53
C ILE A 48 15.48 16.51 10.01
N TYR A 49 15.63 15.92 8.82
CA TYR A 49 16.94 15.73 8.18
C TYR A 49 17.68 17.06 7.94
N TYR A 50 16.95 18.13 7.59
CA TYR A 50 17.52 19.46 7.34
C TYR A 50 17.79 20.29 8.60
N THR A 51 17.36 19.85 9.77
CA THR A 51 17.57 20.56 11.05
C THR A 51 18.84 20.04 11.74
N PRO A 52 19.60 20.86 12.52
CA PRO A 52 20.83 20.42 13.21
C PRO A 52 20.66 19.33 14.30
N PHE A 53 19.49 18.67 14.38
CA PHE A 53 19.29 17.49 15.23
C PHE A 53 20.10 16.25 14.78
N THR A 54 20.84 16.35 13.67
CA THR A 54 21.72 15.31 13.10
C THR A 54 22.88 14.91 14.01
N GLU A 55 23.26 15.74 14.98
CA GLU A 55 24.34 15.42 15.95
C GLU A 55 23.95 14.36 16.98
N ASN A 56 22.64 14.07 17.11
CA ASN A 56 22.18 13.08 18.06
C ASN A 56 22.36 11.66 17.52
N ARG A 57 22.97 10.78 18.32
CA ARG A 57 23.13 9.34 18.00
C ARG A 57 21.80 8.63 17.72
N LEU A 58 20.68 9.20 18.17
CA LEU A 58 19.32 8.72 17.91
C LEU A 58 18.75 9.10 16.53
N PHE A 59 19.42 9.95 15.76
CA PHE A 59 18.95 10.38 14.44
C PHE A 59 18.80 9.21 13.46
N VAL A 60 19.85 8.38 13.35
CA VAL A 60 19.87 7.21 12.46
C VAL A 60 18.75 6.20 12.79
N PRO A 61 18.57 5.73 14.04
CA PRO A 61 17.48 4.81 14.34
C PRO A 61 16.08 5.45 14.19
N SER A 62 15.94 6.75 14.41
CA SER A 62 14.66 7.45 14.19
C SER A 62 14.24 7.45 12.71
N LEU A 63 15.17 7.76 11.80
CA LEU A 63 14.93 7.66 10.34
C LEU A 63 14.60 6.24 9.92
N LEU A 64 15.32 5.25 10.48
CA LEU A 64 15.06 3.84 10.20
C LEU A 64 13.62 3.44 10.62
N ILE A 65 13.17 3.89 11.79
CA ILE A 65 11.81 3.63 12.28
C ILE A 65 10.75 4.30 11.39
N MET A 66 10.96 5.55 10.97
CA MET A 66 10.05 6.25 10.06
C MET A 66 9.97 5.55 8.70
N SER A 67 11.10 5.09 8.16
CA SER A 67 11.15 4.31 6.93
C SER A 67 10.43 2.97 7.07
N ALA A 68 10.68 2.23 8.16
CA ALA A 68 9.99 0.99 8.46
C ALA A 68 8.47 1.18 8.61
N PHE A 69 8.04 2.27 9.27
CA PHE A 69 6.63 2.61 9.42
C PHE A 69 5.97 2.84 8.05
N LYS A 70 6.59 3.64 7.17
CA LYS A 70 6.08 3.85 5.80
C LYS A 70 5.98 2.54 5.04
N PHE A 71 7.01 1.69 5.13
CA PHE A 71 7.00 0.38 4.50
C PHE A 71 5.81 -0.47 4.96
N VAL A 72 5.54 -0.53 6.26
CA VAL A 72 4.39 -1.28 6.81
C VAL A 72 3.06 -0.71 6.30
N VAL A 73 2.90 0.61 6.30
CA VAL A 73 1.67 1.27 5.83
C VAL A 73 1.46 1.00 4.33
N VAL A 74 2.50 1.10 3.51
CA VAL A 74 2.45 0.79 2.07
C VAL A 74 2.09 -0.68 1.84
N VAL A 75 2.72 -1.60 2.56
CA VAL A 75 2.47 -3.04 2.42
C VAL A 75 1.05 -3.41 2.88
N MET A 76 0.55 -2.85 3.99
CA MET A 76 -0.80 -3.16 4.47
C MET A 76 -1.90 -2.59 3.57
N PHE A 77 -1.74 -1.33 3.13
CA PHE A 77 -2.81 -0.61 2.45
C PHE A 77 -2.64 -0.61 0.93
N TYR A 78 -1.46 -0.29 0.39
CA TYR A 78 -1.24 -0.19 -1.07
C TYR A 78 -1.06 -1.55 -1.75
N MET A 79 -0.43 -2.52 -1.09
CA MET A 79 -0.28 -3.89 -1.61
C MET A 79 -1.51 -4.78 -1.35
N HIS A 80 -2.64 -4.21 -0.92
CA HIS A 80 -3.92 -4.89 -0.70
C HIS A 80 -3.93 -6.02 0.35
N LEU A 81 -2.83 -6.31 1.04
CA LEU A 81 -2.72 -7.37 2.05
C LEU A 81 -3.80 -7.37 3.15
N LYS A 82 -4.37 -6.20 3.48
CA LYS A 82 -5.45 -6.08 4.47
C LYS A 82 -6.82 -6.52 3.92
N TYR A 83 -7.02 -6.44 2.62
CA TYR A 83 -8.28 -6.71 1.93
C TYR A 83 -8.24 -7.98 1.07
N ASP A 84 -7.05 -8.55 0.86
CA ASP A 84 -6.81 -9.73 0.03
C ASP A 84 -6.58 -11.01 0.86
N ALA A 85 -6.50 -12.16 0.20
CA ALA A 85 -6.32 -13.46 0.84
C ALA A 85 -5.00 -13.55 1.61
N LYS A 86 -5.02 -14.29 2.74
CA LYS A 86 -3.87 -14.53 3.64
C LYS A 86 -2.62 -15.04 2.91
N LEU A 87 -2.77 -15.60 1.71
CA LEU A 87 -1.70 -16.08 0.85
C LEU A 87 -0.75 -14.97 0.40
N PHE A 88 -1.26 -13.82 -0.06
CA PHE A 88 -0.41 -12.68 -0.46
C PHE A 88 0.36 -12.12 0.73
N ARG A 89 -0.26 -12.13 1.92
CA ARG A 89 0.40 -11.76 3.15
C ARG A 89 1.54 -12.70 3.52
N ALA A 90 1.33 -14.02 3.40
CA ALA A 90 2.36 -15.02 3.68
C ALA A 90 3.52 -14.97 2.67
N LEU A 91 3.21 -14.79 1.38
CA LEU A 91 4.22 -14.72 0.31
C LEU A 91 5.11 -13.47 0.40
N PHE A 92 4.62 -12.40 1.02
CA PHE A 92 5.40 -11.20 1.30
C PHE A 92 6.22 -11.32 2.59
N ILE A 93 5.58 -11.77 3.68
CA ILE A 93 6.22 -11.85 5.01
C ILE A 93 7.27 -12.96 5.07
N GLY A 94 7.08 -14.07 4.36
CA GLY A 94 8.04 -15.18 4.30
C GLY A 94 9.44 -14.72 3.87
N PRO A 95 9.64 -14.20 2.65
CA PRO A 95 10.93 -13.71 2.20
C PRO A 95 11.41 -12.49 2.99
N LEU A 96 10.51 -11.61 3.45
CA LEU A 96 10.89 -10.47 4.31
C LEU A 96 11.54 -10.94 5.62
N LEU A 97 10.95 -11.93 6.28
CA LEU A 97 11.46 -12.49 7.53
C LEU A 97 12.82 -13.15 7.30
N VAL A 98 12.94 -13.96 6.25
CA VAL A 98 14.21 -14.58 5.87
C VAL A 98 15.28 -13.52 5.62
N ALA A 99 14.97 -12.46 4.86
CA ALA A 99 15.90 -11.37 4.58
C ALA A 99 16.38 -10.66 5.86
N VAL A 100 15.47 -10.34 6.79
CA VAL A 100 15.84 -9.70 8.07
C VAL A 100 16.71 -10.62 8.92
N ILE A 101 16.37 -11.91 9.02
CA ILE A 101 17.17 -12.90 9.77
C ILE A 101 18.56 -13.01 9.16
N THR A 102 18.67 -13.15 7.84
CA THR A 102 19.97 -13.23 7.15
C THR A 102 20.78 -11.95 7.35
N MET A 103 20.14 -10.77 7.25
CA MET A 103 20.80 -9.48 7.48
C MET A 103 21.39 -9.39 8.90
N VAL A 104 20.61 -9.77 9.92
CA VAL A 104 21.07 -9.76 11.33
C VAL A 104 22.14 -10.82 11.56
N ALA A 105 21.99 -12.01 11.00
CA ALA A 105 22.97 -13.09 11.10
C ALA A 105 24.32 -12.69 10.48
N LEU A 106 24.31 -12.02 9.33
CA LEU A 106 25.51 -11.49 8.68
C LEU A 106 26.15 -10.37 9.50
N MET A 107 25.36 -9.42 10.03
CA MET A 107 25.87 -8.39 10.95
C MET A 107 26.54 -9.02 12.18
N PHE A 108 25.93 -10.04 12.77
CA PHE A 108 26.48 -10.74 13.93
C PHE A 108 27.76 -11.51 13.58
N LEU A 109 27.77 -12.23 12.45
CA LEU A 109 28.93 -12.98 11.97
C LEU A 109 30.13 -12.07 11.71
N PHE A 110 29.94 -10.97 10.98
CA PHE A 110 31.02 -10.01 10.71
C PHE A 110 31.43 -9.22 11.95
N SER A 111 30.51 -8.91 12.86
CA SER A 111 30.85 -8.28 14.14
C SER A 111 31.76 -9.17 14.96
N GLN A 112 31.48 -10.48 15.04
CA GLN A 112 32.31 -11.44 15.75
C GLN A 112 33.66 -11.67 15.06
N LEU A 113 33.69 -11.66 13.72
CA LEU A 113 34.93 -11.78 12.95
C LEU A 113 35.85 -10.56 13.13
N THR A 114 35.27 -9.36 13.14
CA THR A 114 36.00 -8.09 13.33
C THR A 114 36.54 -7.95 14.75
N LEU A 115 35.82 -8.45 15.76
CA LEU A 115 36.29 -8.47 17.16
C LEU A 115 37.44 -9.46 17.42
N LYS A 116 37.68 -10.40 16.50
CA LYS A 116 38.67 -11.47 16.65
C LYS A 116 39.98 -11.19 15.87
N MET A 117 40.01 -10.17 15.01
CA MET A 117 41.25 -9.63 14.43
C MET A 117 41.74 -8.46 15.27
#